data_AF-A0A3B9VLC9-F1
#
_entry.id   AF-A0A3B9VLC9-F1
#
_cell.length_a   1.000
_cell.length_b   1.000
_cell.length_c   1.000
_cell.angle_alpha   90.00
_cell.angle_beta   90.00
_cell.angle_gamma   90.00
#
_symmetry.space_group_name_H-M   'P 1'
#
loop_
_entity.id
_entity.type
_entity.pdbx_description
1 polymer ?
#
loop_
_entity_poly.entity_id
_entity_poly.type
_entity_poly.pdbx_seq_one_letter_code
_entity_poly.pdbx_strand_id
1 'polypeptide(L)'
;SKDCSGFIVQLPLPSHIDTNRVLSAIDPDKDADGLHPINLGKLVLSQSGVIPCTPRAIVELLRKNEISLSGKEVVIIGRGTTVGRPLSLLLSSKGIDATVTILHSKSSDIRSHTKRADIVIAALGSAH
;
A
#
# COMPACT_ATOMS: atom_id res chain seq x y z
N SER A 1 21.88 -1.22 16.21
CA SER A 1 23.20 -1.85 15.99
C SER A 1 23.62 -1.70 14.54
N LYS A 2 24.93 -1.79 14.24
CA LYS A 2 25.44 -1.95 12.86
C LYS A 2 25.07 -3.32 12.26
N ASP A 3 24.74 -4.31 13.10
CA ASP A 3 24.41 -5.68 12.67
C ASP A 3 22.95 -5.87 12.23
N CYS A 4 22.08 -4.90 12.50
CA CYS A 4 20.68 -4.95 12.12
C CYS A 4 20.40 -3.94 11.00
N SER A 5 20.09 -4.44 9.81
CA SER A 5 19.82 -3.63 8.61
C SER A 5 18.36 -3.19 8.48
N GLY A 6 17.44 -3.82 9.20
CA GLY A 6 16.01 -3.53 9.06
C GLY A 6 15.17 -4.09 10.19
N PHE A 7 14.04 -3.44 10.44
CA PHE A 7 13.03 -3.83 11.41
C PHE A 7 11.70 -4.03 10.70
N ILE A 8 10.95 -5.05 11.16
CA ILE A 8 9.57 -5.30 10.80
C ILE A 8 8.78 -5.33 12.10
N VAL A 9 7.63 -4.66 12.12
CA VAL A 9 6.70 -4.69 13.25
C VAL A 9 5.51 -5.53 12.85
N GLN A 10 5.32 -6.67 13.50
CA GLN A 10 4.16 -7.51 13.24
C GLN A 10 2.89 -6.80 13.70
N LEU A 11 1.95 -6.59 12.78
CA LEU A 11 0.63 -5.99 13.04
C LEU A 11 -0.48 -7.08 13.02
N PRO A 12 -1.62 -6.85 13.70
CA PRO A 12 -1.89 -5.74 14.60
C PRO A 12 -1.17 -5.90 15.94
N LEU A 13 -0.76 -4.78 16.55
CA LEU A 13 -0.28 -4.77 17.92
C LEU A 13 -1.47 -4.89 18.90
N PRO A 14 -1.23 -5.32 20.16
CA PRO A 14 -2.22 -5.23 21.23
C PRO A 14 -2.87 -3.85 21.31
N SER A 15 -4.17 -3.78 21.58
CA SER A 15 -4.98 -2.56 21.48
C SER A 15 -4.53 -1.40 22.38
N HIS A 16 -3.80 -1.70 23.47
CA HIS A 16 -3.26 -0.72 24.39
C HIS A 16 -1.90 -0.15 23.95
N ILE A 17 -1.32 -0.65 22.85
CA ILE A 17 -0.05 -0.19 22.32
C ILE A 17 -0.29 0.79 21.17
N ASP A 18 0.32 1.98 21.28
CA ASP A 18 0.31 2.96 20.20
C ASP A 18 1.21 2.49 19.04
N THR A 19 0.56 2.02 17.98
CA THR A 19 1.24 1.53 16.77
C THR A 19 2.07 2.62 16.09
N ASN A 20 1.58 3.86 16.05
CA ASN A 20 2.32 4.95 15.40
C ASN A 20 3.59 5.28 16.18
N ARG A 21 3.52 5.23 17.52
CA ARG A 21 4.70 5.43 18.36
C ARG A 21 5.75 4.34 18.15
N VAL A 22 5.33 3.08 18.04
CA VAL A 22 6.26 1.96 17.77
C VAL A 22 6.89 2.09 16.38
N LEU A 23 6.09 2.34 15.34
CA LEU A 23 6.59 2.51 13.98
C LEU A 23 7.53 3.72 13.86
N SER A 24 7.22 4.83 14.52
CA SER A 24 8.03 6.06 14.50
C SER A 24 9.33 5.97 15.32
N ALA A 25 9.49 4.91 16.13
CA ALA A 25 10.72 4.68 16.88
C ALA A 25 11.79 3.99 16.03
N ILE A 26 11.43 3.45 14.87
CA ILE A 26 12.33 2.82 13.92
C ILE A 26 13.04 3.91 13.12
N ASP A 27 14.35 3.78 12.92
CA ASP A 27 15.07 4.61 11.95
C ASP A 27 14.43 4.42 10.55
N PRO A 28 13.95 5.48 9.87
CA PRO A 28 13.29 5.36 8.58
C PRO A 28 14.09 4.60 7.52
N ASP A 29 15.42 4.64 7.59
CA ASP A 29 16.29 3.93 6.64
C ASP A 29 16.39 2.42 6.97
N LYS A 30 15.91 2.01 8.14
CA LYS A 30 15.80 0.62 8.61
C LYS A 30 14.35 0.14 8.70
N ASP A 31 13.39 0.91 8.23
CA ASP A 31 11.99 0.48 8.16
C ASP A 31 11.80 -0.47 6.97
N ALA A 32 12.03 -1.76 7.20
CA ALA A 32 11.99 -2.77 6.13
C ALA A 32 10.57 -2.99 5.58
N ASP A 33 9.55 -2.59 6.34
CA ASP A 33 8.14 -2.76 5.99
C ASP A 33 7.55 -1.55 5.24
N GLY A 34 8.24 -0.39 5.31
CA GLY A 34 7.83 0.85 4.67
C GLY A 34 6.66 1.56 5.38
N LEU A 35 6.38 1.21 6.63
CA LEU A 35 5.23 1.72 7.39
C LEU A 35 5.58 2.92 8.29
N HIS A 36 6.85 3.32 8.35
CA HIS A 36 7.28 4.50 9.07
C HIS A 36 6.62 5.76 8.45
N PRO A 37 6.06 6.69 9.25
CA PRO A 37 5.39 7.89 8.73
C PRO A 37 6.21 8.71 7.74
N ILE A 38 7.53 8.86 7.98
CA ILE A 38 8.46 9.52 7.04
C ILE A 38 8.50 8.81 5.67
N ASN A 39 8.55 7.48 5.61
CA ASN A 39 8.58 6.75 4.33
C ASN A 39 7.23 6.82 3.59
N LEU A 40 6.13 6.73 4.33
CA LEU A 40 4.80 6.98 3.77
C LEU A 40 4.65 8.42 3.26
N GLY A 41 5.21 9.41 3.97
CA GLY A 41 5.27 10.80 3.53
C GLY A 41 6.12 10.97 2.26
N LYS A 42 7.30 10.34 2.20
CA LYS A 42 8.14 10.31 0.98
C LYS A 42 7.36 9.72 -0.20
N LEU A 43 6.61 8.63 0.01
CA LEU A 43 5.75 8.05 -1.03
C LEU A 43 4.69 9.05 -1.53
N VAL A 44 4.00 9.75 -0.62
CA VAL A 44 3.02 10.80 -1.00
C VAL A 44 3.68 11.90 -1.83
N LEU A 45 4.89 12.32 -1.43
CA LEU A 45 5.65 13.37 -2.12
C LEU A 45 6.40 12.87 -3.36
N SER A 46 6.25 11.60 -3.75
CA SER A 46 7.00 10.95 -4.83
C SER A 46 8.53 11.09 -4.68
N GLN A 47 9.01 11.05 -3.44
CA GLN A 47 10.43 11.09 -3.07
C GLN A 47 11.00 9.69 -2.85
N SER A 48 12.32 9.56 -3.00
CA SER A 48 13.02 8.30 -2.72
C SER A 48 12.93 7.93 -1.24
N GLY A 49 12.57 6.68 -0.96
CA GLY A 49 12.43 6.12 0.39
C GLY A 49 12.01 4.65 0.33
N VAL A 50 11.89 4.02 1.50
CA VAL A 50 11.38 2.65 1.54
C VAL A 50 9.89 2.65 1.14
N ILE A 51 9.52 1.79 0.19
CA ILE A 51 8.14 1.63 -0.27
C ILE A 51 7.50 0.47 0.51
N PRO A 52 6.25 0.62 0.98
CA PRO A 52 5.52 -0.44 1.66
C PRO A 52 5.62 -1.79 0.94
N CYS A 53 5.99 -2.83 1.69
CA CYS A 53 6.41 -4.09 1.09
C CYS A 53 5.30 -4.77 0.29
N THR A 54 4.06 -4.75 0.80
CA THR A 54 2.91 -5.40 0.15
C THR A 54 2.48 -4.66 -1.13
N PRO A 55 2.27 -3.33 -1.11
CA PRO A 55 2.06 -2.57 -2.34
C PRO A 55 3.14 -2.78 -3.41
N ARG A 56 4.42 -2.77 -3.00
CA ARG A 56 5.54 -3.02 -3.91
C ARG A 56 5.49 -4.43 -4.51
N ALA A 57 5.20 -5.43 -3.69
CA ALA A 57 5.07 -6.82 -4.14
C ALA A 57 3.92 -7.00 -5.14
N ILE A 58 2.77 -6.37 -4.91
CA ILE A 58 1.63 -6.41 -5.85
C ILE A 58 2.03 -5.86 -7.23
N VAL A 59 2.65 -4.68 -7.27
CA VAL A 59 3.12 -4.08 -8.54
C VAL A 59 4.15 -4.97 -9.23
N GLU A 60 5.09 -5.55 -8.47
CA GLU A 60 6.10 -6.43 -9.02
C GLU A 60 5.51 -7.73 -9.56
N LEU A 61 4.50 -8.29 -8.89
CA LEU A 61 3.79 -9.47 -9.39
C LEU A 61 3.06 -9.18 -10.71
N LEU A 62 2.36 -8.04 -10.80
CA LEU A 62 1.69 -7.63 -12.05
C LEU A 62 2.70 -7.46 -13.18
N ARG A 63 3.83 -6.79 -12.91
CA ARG A 63 4.93 -6.59 -13.87
C ARG A 63 5.51 -7.92 -14.35
N LYS A 64 5.81 -8.85 -13.43
CA LYS A 64 6.36 -10.17 -13.76
C LYS A 64 5.43 -11.03 -14.60
N ASN A 65 4.12 -10.78 -14.53
CA ASN A 65 3.12 -11.44 -15.36
C ASN A 65 2.73 -10.61 -16.60
N GLU A 66 3.52 -9.59 -16.95
CA GLU A 66 3.34 -8.76 -18.15
C GLU A 66 1.97 -8.05 -18.21
N ILE A 67 1.36 -7.80 -17.04
CA ILE A 67 0.09 -7.08 -16.95
C ILE A 67 0.39 -5.58 -17.01
N SER A 68 0.01 -4.94 -18.12
CA SER A 68 0.13 -3.49 -18.29
C SER A 68 -0.78 -2.73 -17.32
N LEU A 69 -0.24 -1.69 -16.67
CA LEU A 69 -0.95 -0.83 -15.72
C LEU A 69 -1.26 0.57 -16.29
N SER A 70 -0.46 1.04 -17.25
CA SER A 70 -0.57 2.39 -17.80
C SER A 70 -1.92 2.60 -18.47
N GLY A 71 -2.65 3.61 -18.00
CA GLY A 71 -4.00 3.96 -18.48
C GLY A 71 -5.10 2.99 -18.07
N LYS A 72 -4.79 1.90 -17.35
CA LYS A 72 -5.79 0.92 -16.90
C LYS A 72 -6.58 1.43 -15.71
N GLU A 73 -7.84 1.02 -15.63
CA GLU A 73 -8.67 1.30 -14.46
C GLU A 73 -8.46 0.23 -13.39
N VAL A 74 -7.88 0.63 -12.26
CA VAL A 74 -7.63 -0.24 -11.12
C VAL A 74 -8.56 0.11 -9.97
N VAL A 75 -9.34 -0.85 -9.52
CA VAL A 75 -10.20 -0.73 -8.33
C VAL A 75 -9.55 -1.45 -7.16
N ILE A 76 -9.27 -0.70 -6.10
CA ILE A 76 -8.78 -1.24 -4.83
C ILE A 76 -9.94 -1.28 -3.85
N ILE A 77 -10.23 -2.45 -3.27
CA ILE A 77 -11.26 -2.60 -2.24
C ILE A 77 -10.57 -2.67 -0.88
N GLY A 78 -10.67 -1.60 -0.10
CA GLY A 78 -9.97 -1.46 1.17
C GLY A 78 -8.99 -0.28 1.15
N ARG A 79 -8.98 0.50 2.24
CA ARG A 79 -8.19 1.74 2.35
C ARG A 79 -7.32 1.79 3.61
N GLY A 80 -6.85 0.63 4.05
CA GLY A 80 -5.91 0.52 5.16
C GLY A 80 -4.58 1.21 4.85
N THR A 81 -3.84 1.57 5.89
CA THR A 81 -2.52 2.21 5.81
C THR A 81 -1.42 1.24 5.38
N THR A 82 -1.62 -0.07 5.56
CA THR A 82 -0.63 -1.10 5.20
C THR A 82 -0.64 -1.48 3.72
N VAL A 83 -1.81 -1.41 3.07
CA VAL A 83 -1.98 -1.85 1.68
C VAL A 83 -2.72 -0.82 0.84
N GLY A 84 -4.02 -0.61 1.07
CA GLY A 84 -4.88 0.09 0.11
C GLY A 84 -4.46 1.52 -0.24
N ARG A 85 -4.20 2.36 0.77
CA ARG A 85 -3.74 3.75 0.55
C ARG A 85 -2.35 3.85 -0.08
N PRO A 86 -1.31 3.17 0.41
CA PRO A 86 -0.01 3.25 -0.24
C PRO A 86 -0.02 2.62 -1.64
N LEU A 87 -0.78 1.55 -1.86
CA LEU A 87 -0.94 0.95 -3.18
C LEU A 87 -1.60 1.92 -4.17
N SER A 88 -2.61 2.69 -3.75
CA SER A 88 -3.23 3.66 -4.65
C SER A 88 -2.24 4.73 -5.10
N LEU A 89 -1.40 5.22 -4.19
CA LEU A 89 -0.36 6.21 -4.51
C LEU A 89 0.68 5.65 -5.46
N LEU A 90 1.11 4.41 -5.23
CA LEU A 90 2.09 3.76 -6.08
C LEU A 90 1.53 3.55 -7.49
N LEU A 91 0.32 3.00 -7.61
CA LEU A 91 -0.32 2.73 -8.90
C LEU A 91 -0.60 4.00 -9.72
N SER A 92 -0.98 5.11 -9.07
CA SER A 92 -1.22 6.38 -9.76
C SER A 92 0.06 7.19 -10.03
N SER A 93 1.22 6.74 -9.56
CA SER A 93 2.48 7.48 -9.70
C SER A 93 2.95 7.50 -11.16
N LYS A 94 3.71 8.55 -11.51
CA LYS A 94 4.30 8.71 -12.83
C LYS A 94 5.17 7.49 -13.16
N GLY A 95 4.93 6.87 -14.32
CA GLY A 95 5.61 5.66 -14.78
C GLY A 95 4.83 4.36 -14.53
N ILE A 96 3.84 4.36 -13.63
CA ILE A 96 2.84 3.29 -13.55
C ILE A 96 1.52 3.76 -14.18
N ASP A 97 1.14 5.01 -13.92
CA ASP A 97 0.10 5.75 -14.65
C ASP A 97 -1.26 5.05 -14.73
N ALA A 98 -1.65 4.32 -13.67
CA ALA A 98 -2.98 3.72 -13.57
C ALA A 98 -4.03 4.73 -13.10
N THR A 99 -5.26 4.59 -13.59
CA THR A 99 -6.42 5.32 -13.04
C THR A 99 -6.97 4.52 -11.86
N VAL A 100 -6.85 5.05 -10.64
CA VAL A 100 -7.16 4.29 -9.42
C VAL A 100 -8.46 4.77 -8.77
N THR A 101 -9.33 3.83 -8.42
CA THR A 101 -10.50 4.05 -7.55
C THR A 101 -10.36 3.24 -6.27
N ILE A 102 -10.50 3.89 -5.11
CA ILE A 102 -10.45 3.22 -3.80
C ILE A 102 -11.86 3.09 -3.23
N LEU A 103 -12.28 1.84 -3.00
CA LEU A 103 -13.53 1.50 -2.35
C LEU A 103 -13.31 1.15 -0.87
N HIS A 104 -14.34 1.34 -0.07
CA HIS A 104 -14.35 1.03 1.36
C HIS A 104 -15.76 0.71 1.85
N SER A 105 -15.91 0.38 3.14
CA SER A 105 -17.19 0.01 3.78
C SER A 105 -18.31 1.05 3.69
N LYS A 106 -18.03 2.26 3.21
CA LYS A 106 -19.02 3.33 3.00
C LYS A 106 -19.15 3.74 1.52
N SER A 107 -18.46 3.07 0.62
CA SER A 107 -18.62 3.31 -0.83
C SER A 107 -19.96 2.75 -1.27
N SER A 108 -20.75 3.55 -1.97
CA SER A 108 -21.96 3.11 -2.64
C SER A 108 -21.62 2.28 -3.88
N ASP A 109 -22.47 1.31 -4.21
CA ASP A 109 -22.44 0.59 -5.49
C ASP A 109 -21.07 -0.01 -5.86
N ILE A 110 -20.49 -0.78 -4.94
CA ILE A 110 -19.21 -1.50 -5.15
C ILE A 110 -19.25 -2.36 -6.43
N ARG A 111 -20.44 -2.88 -6.79
CA ARG A 111 -20.65 -3.72 -7.96
C ARG A 111 -20.38 -2.97 -9.26
N SER A 112 -20.88 -1.75 -9.44
CA SER A 112 -20.63 -1.01 -10.68
C SER A 112 -19.15 -0.67 -10.84
N HIS A 113 -18.50 -0.23 -9.75
CA HIS A 113 -17.06 0.06 -9.77
C HIS A 113 -16.22 -1.16 -10.12
N THR A 114 -16.48 -2.32 -9.51
CA THR A 114 -15.71 -3.54 -9.80
C THR A 114 -15.95 -4.09 -11.20
N LYS A 115 -17.15 -3.92 -11.77
CA LYS A 115 -17.46 -4.36 -13.14
C LYS A 115 -16.74 -3.59 -14.24
N ARG A 116 -16.46 -2.30 -14.03
CA ARG A 116 -15.77 -1.45 -15.01
C ARG A 116 -14.24 -1.55 -14.94
N ALA A 117 -13.70 -2.11 -13.86
CA ALA A 117 -12.27 -2.16 -13.62
C ALA A 117 -11.58 -3.16 -14.56
N ASP A 118 -10.44 -2.78 -15.11
CA ASP A 118 -9.53 -3.71 -15.78
C ASP A 118 -8.87 -4.65 -14.74
N ILE A 119 -8.57 -4.12 -13.54
CA ILE A 119 -7.91 -4.84 -12.46
C ILE A 119 -8.63 -4.55 -11.15
N VAL A 120 -8.96 -5.60 -10.39
CA VAL A 120 -9.52 -5.49 -9.04
C VAL A 120 -8.51 -6.04 -8.03
N ILE A 121 -8.22 -5.26 -6.99
CA ILE A 121 -7.34 -5.64 -5.88
C ILE A 121 -8.13 -5.60 -4.58
N ALA A 122 -8.38 -6.76 -3.99
CA ALA A 122 -9.02 -6.87 -2.68
C ALA A 122 -7.98 -6.73 -1.56
N ALA A 123 -8.09 -5.65 -0.79
CA ALA A 123 -7.25 -5.32 0.37
C ALA A 123 -8.10 -5.16 1.64
N LEU A 124 -9.10 -6.03 1.79
CA LEU A 124 -9.98 -6.11 2.96
C LEU A 124 -9.38 -7.13 3.93
N GLY A 125 -8.98 -6.68 5.13
CA GLY A 125 -8.50 -7.56 6.21
C GLY A 125 -9.60 -8.41 6.86
N SER A 126 -10.57 -8.90 6.08
CA SER A 126 -11.67 -9.74 6.53
C SER A 126 -11.70 -10.99 5.66
N ALA A 127 -11.57 -12.16 6.29
CA ALA A 127 -11.95 -13.40 5.64
C ALA A 127 -13.47 -13.40 5.38
N HIS A 128 -13.87 -14.12 4.34
CA HIS A 128 -15.27 -14.42 4.03
C HIS A 128 -15.87 -15.37 5.05
#